data_AF-A0A2L0EHK0-F1
#
_entry.id   AF-A0A2L0EHK0-F1
#
_cell.length_a   1.000
_cell.length_b   1.000
_cell.length_c   1.000
_cell.angle_alpha   90.00
_cell.angle_beta   90.00
_cell.angle_gamma   90.00
#
_symmetry.space_group_name_H-M   'P 1'
#
loop_
_entity.id
_entity.type
_entity.pdbx_description
1 polymer ?
#
loop_
_entity_poly.entity_id
_entity_poly.type
_entity_poly.pdbx_seq_one_letter_code
_entity_poly.pdbx_strand_id
1 'polypeptide(L)'
;MSSNDQKADPPVIRKPIAVEDVPWEEWSEGSRFGSRYRHLTKAAVGDGYHVGVQIEELLPGKQSSPAHYHLLEEEHILILEGRATLRLGEETIEVSAGDYVCFPARQKAGHCLVNTSDALCRFLVIGERKPDEVCVYTDSNKILVRSVHEVYDKSQVRDYWDGEETGGDQASSPSSSSP
;
A
#
# COMPACT_ATOMS: atom_id res chain seq x y z
N MET A 1 29.00 -37.19 7.35
CA MET A 1 27.88 -36.68 6.56
C MET A 1 26.60 -37.20 7.21
N SER A 2 26.05 -36.46 8.17
CA SER A 2 24.73 -36.80 8.73
C SER A 2 23.70 -35.99 7.96
N SER A 3 22.87 -36.70 7.19
CA SER A 3 21.71 -36.18 6.48
C SER A 3 20.72 -35.62 7.50
N ASN A 4 20.68 -34.29 7.62
CA ASN A 4 19.66 -33.60 8.39
C ASN A 4 18.39 -33.49 7.53
N ASP A 5 17.77 -34.64 7.22
CA ASP A 5 16.43 -34.68 6.66
C ASP A 5 15.45 -34.39 7.80
N GLN A 6 15.32 -33.10 8.15
CA GLN A 6 14.16 -32.64 8.89
C GLN A 6 12.94 -32.94 8.03
N LYS A 7 12.18 -33.96 8.44
CA LYS A 7 10.91 -34.33 7.84
C LYS A 7 10.01 -33.10 7.91
N ALA A 8 9.82 -32.41 6.79
CA ALA A 8 8.96 -31.24 6.73
C ALA A 8 7.57 -31.61 7.26
N ASP A 9 7.00 -30.73 8.09
CA ASP A 9 5.63 -30.93 8.57
C ASP A 9 4.68 -31.11 7.40
N PRO A 10 3.65 -31.98 7.54
CA PRO A 10 2.67 -32.17 6.49
C PRO A 10 1.98 -30.84 6.17
N PRO A 11 1.61 -30.59 4.91
CA PRO A 11 0.99 -29.33 4.51
C PRO A 11 -0.33 -29.12 5.24
N VAL A 12 -0.52 -27.92 5.80
CA VAL A 12 -1.80 -27.52 6.39
C VAL A 12 -2.79 -27.25 5.26
N ILE A 13 -3.78 -28.14 5.10
CA ILE A 13 -4.84 -27.98 4.10
C ILE A 13 -5.85 -26.93 4.60
N ARG A 14 -5.96 -25.81 3.87
CA ARG A 14 -6.94 -24.76 4.14
C ARG A 14 -8.16 -24.93 3.23
N LYS A 15 -9.35 -24.81 3.81
CA LYS A 15 -10.63 -24.89 3.07
C LYS A 15 -11.05 -23.50 2.58
N PRO A 16 -11.87 -23.41 1.51
CA PRO A 16 -12.51 -22.15 1.13
C PRO A 16 -13.32 -21.58 2.30
N ILE A 17 -13.36 -20.25 2.39
CA ILE A 17 -14.23 -19.51 3.29
C ILE A 17 -15.25 -18.73 2.46
N ALA A 18 -16.46 -18.54 2.99
CA ALA A 18 -17.45 -17.68 2.36
C ALA A 18 -17.11 -16.22 2.68
N VAL A 19 -17.26 -15.31 1.71
CA VAL A 19 -16.92 -13.88 1.90
C VAL A 19 -17.79 -13.30 3.00
N GLU A 20 -19.08 -13.66 3.01
CA GLU A 20 -20.13 -13.27 3.95
C GLU A 20 -19.80 -13.60 5.42
N ASP A 21 -18.98 -14.61 5.67
CA ASP A 21 -18.55 -15.02 7.01
C ASP A 21 -17.40 -14.16 7.57
N VAL A 22 -16.70 -13.40 6.73
CA VAL A 22 -15.60 -12.51 7.15
C VAL A 22 -16.18 -11.20 7.70
N PRO A 23 -15.94 -10.82 8.96
CA PRO A 23 -16.53 -9.60 9.51
C PRO A 23 -16.04 -8.35 8.74
N TRP A 24 -16.91 -7.34 8.67
CA TRP A 24 -16.49 -6.01 8.23
C TRP A 24 -15.64 -5.36 9.31
N GLU A 25 -14.50 -4.81 8.90
CA GLU A 25 -13.70 -3.86 9.67
C GLU A 25 -13.93 -2.47 9.10
N GLU A 26 -13.92 -1.44 9.95
CA GLU A 26 -14.14 -0.05 9.54
C GLU A 26 -13.09 0.85 10.17
N TRP A 27 -12.65 1.85 9.41
CA TRP A 27 -11.78 2.90 9.89
C TRP A 27 -12.13 4.22 9.22
N SER A 28 -11.80 5.33 9.89
CA SER A 28 -11.92 6.66 9.32
C SER A 28 -10.91 7.61 9.96
N GLU A 29 -10.54 8.64 9.21
CA GLU A 29 -9.69 9.72 9.70
C GLU A 29 -10.24 11.05 9.17
N GLY A 30 -10.76 11.87 10.09
CA GLY A 30 -11.51 13.07 9.76
C GLY A 30 -12.72 12.81 8.84
N SER A 31 -13.14 13.86 8.12
CA SER A 31 -14.27 13.77 7.19
C SER A 31 -13.89 13.09 5.87
N ARG A 32 -12.62 13.20 5.44
CA ARG A 32 -12.16 12.84 4.10
C ARG A 32 -11.82 11.35 3.93
N PHE A 33 -11.15 10.75 4.91
CA PHE A 33 -10.64 9.38 4.77
C PHE A 33 -11.52 8.38 5.51
N GLY A 34 -11.55 7.16 4.99
CA GLY A 34 -12.17 6.03 5.64
C GLY A 34 -12.88 5.10 4.67
N SER A 35 -12.96 3.85 5.07
CA SER A 35 -13.65 2.78 4.35
C SER A 35 -14.02 1.67 5.32
N ARG A 36 -14.82 0.72 4.84
CA ARG A 36 -14.94 -0.58 5.49
C ARG A 36 -14.42 -1.67 4.56
N TYR A 37 -13.81 -2.71 5.12
CA TYR A 37 -13.22 -3.79 4.34
C TYR A 37 -13.43 -5.16 4.99
N ARG A 38 -13.30 -6.21 4.18
CA ARG A 38 -13.18 -7.62 4.60
C ARG A 38 -11.83 -8.14 4.15
N HIS A 39 -10.96 -8.51 5.09
CA HIS A 39 -9.64 -9.01 4.76
C HIS A 39 -9.65 -10.54 4.56
N LEU A 40 -9.92 -10.97 3.33
CA LEU A 40 -10.14 -12.38 2.99
C LEU A 40 -8.91 -13.25 3.25
N THR A 41 -7.72 -12.83 2.81
CA THR A 41 -6.52 -13.65 3.02
C THR A 41 -6.23 -13.83 4.50
N LYS A 42 -6.26 -12.75 5.28
CA LYS A 42 -6.02 -12.80 6.74
C LYS A 42 -7.03 -13.71 7.43
N ALA A 43 -8.30 -13.62 7.09
CA ALA A 43 -9.34 -14.50 7.64
C ALA A 43 -9.08 -15.99 7.31
N ALA A 44 -8.58 -16.29 6.11
CA ALA A 44 -8.29 -17.65 5.68
C ALA A 44 -6.99 -18.23 6.29
N VAL A 45 -5.97 -17.39 6.54
CA VAL A 45 -4.60 -17.88 6.79
C VAL A 45 -3.88 -17.28 7.99
N GLY A 46 -4.47 -16.31 8.70
CA GLY A 46 -3.80 -15.53 9.74
C GLY A 46 -2.85 -14.48 9.16
N ASP A 47 -1.95 -13.92 9.98
CA ASP A 47 -1.07 -12.80 9.57
C ASP A 47 0.16 -13.23 8.75
N GLY A 48 0.34 -14.50 8.42
CA GLY A 48 1.50 -15.03 7.70
C GLY A 48 1.39 -15.01 6.18
N TYR A 49 0.48 -14.22 5.59
CA TYR A 49 0.29 -14.17 4.14
C TYR A 49 1.32 -13.29 3.42
N HIS A 50 1.60 -13.67 2.17
CA HIS A 50 2.43 -12.88 1.25
C HIS A 50 1.61 -11.96 0.33
N VAL A 51 0.34 -12.31 0.06
CA VAL A 51 -0.56 -11.52 -0.79
C VAL A 51 -1.86 -11.30 -0.04
N GLY A 52 -2.20 -10.04 0.21
CA GLY A 52 -3.48 -9.63 0.76
C GLY A 52 -4.54 -9.54 -0.32
N VAL A 53 -5.72 -10.05 -0.02
CA VAL A 53 -6.94 -9.86 -0.83
C VAL A 53 -7.99 -9.29 0.11
N GLN A 54 -8.55 -8.14 -0.26
CA GLN A 54 -9.54 -7.41 0.52
C GLN A 54 -10.70 -6.98 -0.38
N ILE A 55 -11.93 -7.10 0.11
CA ILE A 55 -13.08 -6.39 -0.47
C ILE A 55 -13.29 -5.13 0.34
N GLU A 56 -13.24 -3.98 -0.30
CA GLU A 56 -13.36 -2.67 0.32
C GLU A 56 -14.58 -1.92 -0.22
N GLU A 57 -15.17 -1.11 0.65
CA GLU A 57 -16.34 -0.30 0.39
C GLU A 57 -16.07 1.15 0.78
N LEU A 58 -16.22 2.03 -0.21
CA LEU A 58 -15.97 3.46 -0.10
C LEU A 58 -17.28 4.22 -0.25
N LEU A 59 -17.69 4.93 0.81
CA LEU A 59 -18.90 5.75 0.81
C LEU A 59 -18.74 7.06 0.02
N PRO A 60 -19.83 7.69 -0.44
CA PRO A 60 -19.79 9.00 -1.07
C PRO A 60 -18.94 10.03 -0.30
N GLY A 61 -18.07 10.73 -1.02
CA GLY A 61 -17.16 11.75 -0.48
C GLY A 61 -15.92 11.20 0.24
N LYS A 62 -15.77 9.88 0.39
CA LYS A 62 -14.60 9.28 1.04
C LYS A 62 -13.45 9.02 0.07
N GLN A 63 -12.24 9.05 0.62
CA GLN A 63 -11.00 8.67 -0.04
C GLN A 63 -10.37 7.44 0.65
N SER A 64 -9.97 6.45 -0.14
CA SER A 64 -9.49 5.14 0.36
C SER A 64 -8.16 5.25 1.11
N SER A 65 -7.26 6.13 0.68
CA SER A 65 -5.93 6.29 1.28
C SER A 65 -5.33 7.65 0.91
N PRO A 66 -4.33 8.16 1.65
CA PRO A 66 -3.48 9.22 1.12
C PRO A 66 -2.84 8.76 -0.20
N ALA A 67 -2.71 9.65 -1.19
CA ALA A 67 -2.12 9.29 -2.47
C ALA A 67 -0.69 8.78 -2.28
N HIS A 68 -0.39 7.58 -2.78
CA HIS A 68 0.86 6.90 -2.49
C HIS A 68 1.32 5.96 -3.61
N TYR A 69 2.58 5.56 -3.60
CA TYR A 69 3.08 4.45 -4.40
C TYR A 69 4.04 3.58 -3.59
N HIS A 70 4.13 2.31 -3.96
CA HIS A 70 4.96 1.31 -3.31
C HIS A 70 6.32 1.19 -4.00
N LEU A 71 7.38 0.90 -3.24
CA LEU A 71 8.70 0.61 -3.81
C LEU A 71 8.96 -0.89 -3.97
N LEU A 72 8.31 -1.76 -3.18
CA LEU A 72 8.54 -3.21 -3.24
C LEU A 72 7.29 -4.01 -3.58
N GLU A 73 6.12 -3.57 -3.13
CA GLU A 73 4.83 -4.22 -3.33
C GLU A 73 4.19 -3.82 -4.67
N GLU A 74 3.67 -4.79 -5.42
CA GLU A 74 2.65 -4.56 -6.44
C GLU A 74 1.25 -4.52 -5.79
N GLU A 75 0.38 -3.64 -6.29
CA GLU A 75 -1.02 -3.53 -5.86
C GLU A 75 -1.96 -3.52 -7.07
N HIS A 76 -3.17 -4.06 -6.92
CA HIS A 76 -4.20 -4.10 -7.94
C HIS A 76 -5.55 -3.72 -7.36
N ILE A 77 -6.37 -3.10 -8.21
CA ILE A 77 -7.76 -2.79 -7.92
C ILE A 77 -8.66 -3.34 -9.05
N LEU A 78 -9.76 -3.97 -8.67
CA LEU A 78 -10.88 -4.30 -9.56
C LEU A 78 -12.17 -3.72 -8.97
N ILE A 79 -12.85 -2.85 -9.70
CA ILE A 79 -14.15 -2.31 -9.25
C ILE A 79 -15.22 -3.38 -9.43
N LEU A 80 -15.99 -3.65 -8.37
CA LEU A 80 -17.03 -4.67 -8.34
C LEU A 80 -18.43 -4.07 -8.46
N GLU A 81 -18.65 -2.89 -7.87
CA GLU A 81 -19.93 -2.19 -7.85
C GLU A 81 -19.71 -0.68 -7.78
N GLY A 82 -20.58 0.09 -8.44
CA GLY A 82 -20.55 1.55 -8.37
C GLY A 82 -19.48 2.18 -9.26
N ARG A 83 -19.15 3.44 -8.95
CA ARG A 83 -18.12 4.22 -9.64
C ARG A 83 -17.31 5.05 -8.64
N ALA A 84 -16.07 5.34 -8.99
CA ALA A 84 -15.18 6.21 -8.23
C ALA A 84 -14.27 6.98 -9.18
N THR A 85 -13.47 7.87 -8.62
CA THR A 85 -12.40 8.57 -9.30
C THR A 85 -11.06 8.04 -8.81
N LEU A 86 -10.30 7.44 -9.71
CA LEU A 86 -8.90 7.09 -9.49
C LEU A 86 -8.04 8.33 -9.72
N ARG A 87 -7.29 8.74 -8.70
CA ARG A 87 -6.13 9.61 -8.88
C ARG A 87 -4.93 8.73 -9.18
N LEU A 88 -4.16 9.03 -10.22
CA LEU A 88 -2.95 8.30 -10.59
C LEU A 88 -1.90 9.27 -11.13
N GLY A 89 -0.95 9.67 -10.27
CA GLY A 89 -0.01 10.74 -10.60
C GLY A 89 -0.76 12.06 -10.83
N GLU A 90 -0.59 12.64 -12.02
CA GLU A 90 -1.27 13.87 -12.44
C GLU A 90 -2.67 13.60 -13.03
N GLU A 91 -2.98 12.34 -13.33
CA GLU A 91 -4.22 11.94 -13.98
C GLU A 91 -5.37 11.74 -12.98
N THR A 92 -6.58 12.01 -13.46
CA THR A 92 -7.84 11.76 -12.76
C THR A 92 -8.77 10.99 -13.68
N ILE A 93 -9.08 9.75 -13.33
CA ILE A 93 -9.73 8.77 -14.20
C ILE A 93 -11.01 8.29 -13.52
N GLU A 94 -12.15 8.35 -14.21
CA GLU A 94 -13.37 7.70 -13.73
C GLU A 94 -13.25 6.18 -13.91
N VAL A 95 -13.57 5.43 -12.86
CA VAL A 95 -13.57 3.96 -12.86
C VAL A 95 -14.93 3.46 -12.39
N SER A 96 -15.37 2.34 -12.96
CA SER A 96 -16.68 1.75 -12.77
C SER A 96 -16.60 0.23 -12.72
N ALA A 97 -17.69 -0.44 -12.32
CA ALA A 97 -17.72 -1.90 -12.20
C ALA A 97 -17.19 -2.61 -13.45
N GLY A 98 -16.19 -3.48 -13.26
CA GLY A 98 -15.47 -4.19 -14.32
C GLY A 98 -14.11 -3.58 -14.67
N ASP A 99 -13.84 -2.33 -14.30
CA ASP A 99 -12.53 -1.70 -14.52
C ASP A 99 -11.47 -2.26 -13.58
N TYR A 100 -10.30 -2.54 -14.15
CA TYR A 100 -9.14 -3.09 -13.46
C TYR A 100 -7.92 -2.19 -13.68
N VAL A 101 -7.13 -2.03 -12.62
CA VAL A 101 -5.86 -1.31 -12.66
C VAL A 101 -4.81 -2.06 -11.85
N CYS A 102 -3.58 -2.05 -12.36
CA CYS A 102 -2.39 -2.52 -11.67
C CYS A 102 -1.48 -1.32 -11.37
N PHE A 103 -0.89 -1.32 -10.18
CA PHE A 103 0.12 -0.37 -9.71
C PHE A 103 1.43 -1.15 -9.48
N PRO A 104 2.30 -1.25 -10.50
CA PRO A 104 3.58 -1.92 -10.35
C PRO A 104 4.47 -1.22 -9.31
N ALA A 105 5.26 -2.01 -8.58
CA ALA A 105 6.26 -1.48 -7.66
C ALA A 105 7.18 -0.47 -8.37
N ARG A 106 7.49 0.63 -7.69
CA ARG A 106 8.30 1.77 -8.16
C ARG A 106 7.69 2.60 -9.30
N GLN A 107 6.43 2.37 -9.66
CA GLN A 107 5.71 3.33 -10.49
C GLN A 107 5.52 4.62 -9.68
N LYS A 108 6.29 5.66 -9.98
CA LYS A 108 6.29 6.94 -9.24
C LYS A 108 5.05 7.80 -9.51
N ALA A 109 3.89 7.18 -9.60
CA ALA A 109 2.59 7.82 -9.77
C ALA A 109 1.76 7.49 -8.53
N GLY A 110 1.61 8.46 -7.62
CA GLY A 110 0.83 8.26 -6.41
C GLY A 110 -0.64 8.01 -6.75
N HIS A 111 -1.24 6.99 -6.15
CA HIS A 111 -2.63 6.62 -6.40
C HIS A 111 -3.49 6.60 -5.15
N CYS A 112 -4.78 6.83 -5.35
CA CYS A 112 -5.85 6.60 -4.38
C CYS A 112 -7.21 6.60 -5.11
N LEU A 113 -8.22 5.98 -4.50
CA LEU A 113 -9.61 6.11 -4.94
C LEU A 113 -10.32 7.19 -4.13
N VAL A 114 -11.10 8.02 -4.82
CA VAL A 114 -12.03 8.98 -4.23
C VAL A 114 -13.42 8.66 -4.75
N ASN A 115 -14.37 8.39 -3.87
CA ASN A 115 -15.75 8.21 -4.29
C ASN A 115 -16.42 9.58 -4.46
N THR A 116 -16.37 10.11 -5.67
CA THR A 116 -17.03 11.37 -6.09
C THR A 116 -18.49 11.17 -6.48
N SER A 117 -19.01 9.94 -6.40
CA SER A 117 -20.38 9.61 -6.71
C SER A 117 -21.32 9.81 -5.52
N ASP A 118 -22.61 9.64 -5.76
CA ASP A 118 -23.71 9.69 -4.80
C ASP A 118 -24.08 8.32 -4.22
N ALA A 119 -23.39 7.25 -4.64
CA ALA A 119 -23.64 5.88 -4.21
C ALA A 119 -22.37 5.21 -3.67
N LEU A 120 -22.53 4.05 -3.03
CA LEU A 120 -21.40 3.22 -2.60
C LEU A 120 -20.56 2.76 -3.80
N CYS A 121 -19.23 2.73 -3.64
CA CYS A 121 -18.32 2.02 -4.54
C CYS A 121 -17.70 0.83 -3.80
N ARG A 122 -17.78 -0.37 -4.38
CA ARG A 122 -17.15 -1.60 -3.85
C ARG A 122 -16.08 -2.07 -4.82
N PHE A 123 -14.92 -2.43 -4.29
CA PHE A 123 -13.80 -2.90 -5.09
C PHE A 123 -13.00 -3.98 -4.36
N LEU A 124 -12.27 -4.77 -5.13
CA LEU A 124 -11.28 -5.70 -4.65
C LEU A 124 -9.92 -5.01 -4.66
N VAL A 125 -9.18 -5.08 -3.56
CA VAL A 125 -7.76 -4.72 -3.47
C VAL A 125 -6.95 -6.00 -3.33
N ILE A 126 -5.93 -6.14 -4.16
CA ILE A 126 -4.98 -7.25 -4.10
C ILE A 126 -3.59 -6.65 -4.03
N GLY A 127 -2.79 -7.01 -3.03
CA GLY A 127 -1.43 -6.47 -2.92
C GLY A 127 -0.47 -7.43 -2.25
N GLU A 128 0.80 -7.32 -2.57
CA GLU A 128 1.84 -8.00 -1.83
C GLU A 128 1.94 -7.46 -0.39
N ARG A 129 2.51 -8.25 0.51
CA ARG A 129 2.86 -7.84 1.88
C ARG A 129 4.33 -8.10 2.13
N LYS A 130 5.17 -7.10 1.88
CA LYS A 130 6.62 -7.12 2.12
C LYS A 130 6.90 -6.47 3.48
N PRO A 131 7.58 -7.17 4.41
CA PRO A 131 8.00 -6.59 5.69
C PRO A 131 8.85 -5.32 5.54
N ASP A 132 9.61 -5.23 4.44
CA ASP A 132 10.55 -4.14 4.16
C ASP A 132 9.98 -3.07 3.21
N GLU A 133 8.66 -3.02 3.01
CA GLU A 133 8.03 -2.04 2.11
C GLU A 133 8.45 -0.61 2.45
N VAL A 134 8.61 0.19 1.39
CA VAL A 134 8.84 1.62 1.48
C VAL A 134 7.79 2.34 0.65
N CYS A 135 6.80 2.92 1.32
CA CYS A 135 5.67 3.57 0.68
C CYS A 135 5.86 5.09 0.67
N VAL A 136 5.76 5.72 -0.50
CA VAL A 136 5.90 7.18 -0.65
C VAL A 136 4.53 7.80 -0.81
N TYR A 137 4.19 8.75 0.05
CA TYR A 137 2.95 9.52 -0.01
C TYR A 137 3.19 10.87 -0.69
N THR A 138 2.63 11.04 -1.89
CA THR A 138 2.96 12.14 -2.79
C THR A 138 2.41 13.48 -2.32
N ASP A 139 1.16 13.51 -1.84
CA ASP A 139 0.49 14.77 -1.45
C ASP A 139 1.12 15.39 -0.19
N SER A 140 1.56 14.56 0.75
CA SER A 140 2.09 14.99 2.04
C SER A 140 3.61 14.92 2.15
N ASN A 141 4.30 14.66 1.04
CA ASN A 141 5.76 14.58 0.94
C ASN A 141 6.43 13.72 2.05
N LYS A 142 5.86 12.55 2.34
CA LYS A 142 6.34 11.67 3.42
C LYS A 142 6.59 10.25 2.92
N ILE A 143 7.37 9.49 3.66
CA ILE A 143 7.75 8.12 3.32
C ILE A 143 7.60 7.21 4.55
N LEU A 144 6.87 6.11 4.40
CA LEU A 144 6.81 5.04 5.40
C LEU A 144 7.93 4.04 5.11
N VAL A 145 8.67 3.63 6.13
CA VAL A 145 9.56 2.46 6.09
C VAL A 145 8.98 1.40 7.02
N ARG A 146 8.45 0.33 6.43
CA ARG A 146 7.63 -0.65 7.17
C ARG A 146 8.44 -1.43 8.20
N SER A 147 9.68 -1.78 7.89
CA SER A 147 10.53 -2.62 8.76
C SER A 147 10.88 -1.99 10.10
N VAL A 148 10.83 -0.66 10.19
CA VAL A 148 11.06 0.10 11.43
C VAL A 148 9.80 0.78 11.97
N HIS A 149 8.67 0.66 11.26
CA HIS A 149 7.39 1.29 11.62
C HIS A 149 7.45 2.83 11.75
N GLU A 150 8.29 3.48 10.96
CA GLU A 150 8.51 4.93 11.03
C GLU A 150 8.07 5.63 9.73
N VAL A 151 7.61 6.87 9.88
CA VAL A 151 7.23 7.76 8.77
C VAL A 151 8.11 9.00 8.82
N TYR A 152 8.81 9.29 7.72
CA TYR A 152 9.75 10.39 7.61
C TYR A 152 9.25 11.47 6.65
N ASP A 153 9.60 12.73 6.92
CA ASP A 153 9.41 13.85 6.01
C ASP A 153 10.51 13.85 4.94
N LYS A 154 10.13 13.80 3.67
CA LYS A 154 11.08 13.81 2.55
C LYS A 154 11.70 15.18 2.30
N SER A 155 11.30 16.23 3.01
CA SER A 155 11.94 17.55 2.93
C SER A 155 13.29 17.62 3.67
N GLN A 156 13.58 16.65 4.55
CA GLN A 156 14.79 16.59 5.36
C GLN A 156 15.77 15.53 4.87
N VAL A 157 16.05 15.52 3.57
CA VAL A 157 17.07 14.61 3.00
C VAL A 157 18.44 15.05 3.47
N ARG A 158 19.20 14.10 3.99
CA ARG A 158 20.58 14.29 4.42
C ARG A 158 21.51 13.50 3.51
N ASP A 159 22.68 14.06 3.22
CA ASP A 159 23.74 13.34 2.54
C ASP A 159 24.34 12.26 3.46
N TYR A 160 24.98 11.25 2.87
CA TYR A 160 25.50 10.08 3.58
C TYR A 160 26.43 10.40 4.77
N TRP A 161 27.13 11.54 4.71
CA TRP A 161 28.08 11.98 5.74
C TRP A 161 27.55 13.09 6.65
N ASP A 162 26.30 13.52 6.48
CA ASP A 162 25.76 14.65 7.23
C ASP A 162 25.65 14.32 8.72
N GLY A 163 26.35 15.09 9.55
CA GLY A 163 26.38 14.92 11.00
C GLY A 163 27.34 13.82 11.47
N GLU A 164 28.14 13.24 10.57
CA GLU A 164 29.15 12.24 10.89
C GLU A 164 30.51 12.90 11.14
N GLU A 165 31.27 12.40 12.12
CA GLU A 165 32.65 12.82 12.37
C GLU A 165 33.59 12.08 11.41
N THR A 166 33.89 12.69 10.26
CA THR A 166 34.68 12.05 9.20
C THR A 166 36.20 12.12 9.38
N GLY A 167 36.69 12.83 10.40
CA GLY A 167 38.11 12.89 10.76
C GLY A 167 39.04 13.58 9.73
N GLY A 168 38.50 14.26 8.72
CA GLY A 168 39.25 15.05 7.74
C GLY A 168 39.06 16.56 7.93
N ASP A 169 40.06 17.36 7.51
CA ASP A 169 39.89 18.81 7.37
C ASP A 169 38.73 19.06 6.40
N GLN A 170 37.74 19.87 6.78
CA GLN A 170 36.53 20.11 5.97
C GLN A 170 36.89 20.60 4.56
N ALA A 171 36.93 19.68 3.60
CA ALA A 171 37.01 20.01 2.19
C ALA A 171 35.60 20.32 1.71
N SER A 172 35.41 21.57 1.29
CA SER A 172 34.21 22.13 0.67
C SER A 172 33.45 21.14 -0.20
N SER A 173 32.19 20.88 0.13
CA SER A 173 31.26 20.10 -0.68
C SER A 173 31.18 20.66 -2.10
N PRO A 174 31.35 19.85 -3.17
CA PRO A 174 30.91 20.29 -4.48
C PRO A 174 29.38 20.28 -4.51
N SER A 175 28.79 21.40 -4.93
CA SER A 175 27.36 21.49 -5.26
C SER A 175 27.00 20.41 -6.28
N SER A 176 26.21 19.42 -5.88
CA SER A 176 25.60 18.47 -6.81
C SER A 176 24.44 19.16 -7.53
N SER A 177 24.74 19.82 -8.64
CA SER A 177 23.73 20.07 -9.67
C SER A 177 23.28 18.72 -10.22
N SER A 178 22.04 18.32 -9.97
CA SER A 178 21.43 17.19 -10.69
C SER A 178 20.77 17.67 -11.98
N PRO A 179 20.85 16.92 -13.09
CA PRO A 179 20.01 17.11 -14.28
C PRO A 179 18.55 16.69 -14.04
#